data_AF-A0A0G1P4Y5-F1
#
_entry.id   AF-A0A0G1P4Y5-F1
#
_cell.length_a   1.000
_cell.length_b   1.000
_cell.length_c   1.000
_cell.angle_alpha   90.00
_cell.angle_beta   90.00
_cell.angle_gamma   90.00
#
_symmetry.space_group_name_H-M   'P 1'
#
loop_
_entity.id
_entity.type
_entity.pdbx_description
1 polymer ?
#
loop_
_entity_poly.entity_id
_entity_poly.type
_entity_poly.pdbx_seq_one_letter_code
_entity_poly.pdbx_strand_id
1 'polypeptide(L)'
;PPAPFTTSTLQQAAANRLGWSAKRTMQVAQTLYEEGYITYHRTDSTNLAMEAIGTARDFISHNFGQNYALEKPRFFKTKSKVAQEAHEAIRPTSVQTLASSVQKNRDQQKLYEMIWKRFVACQMAEARGVTVTVTVTAREYKLQAKGDTITFEGWYKLNGDTNELRLPEVAEGEKLEFVDLTKEQKFTQPPARYNDASLIKALEEMGIGRPSTYAPTLSTIQDRQYVEKIDKRFKPTSLGLAVNDFLVANFPNIVDYEFTANMEYGLDEVANGEKKWQPLLADFYTPFEKQLADVTQTAERVKIETEKTGEKCPKCQVGDVVIRLGKFGKFLSCSTYPECDYKANYQNKTGQKCAKCGDGDVIIRKTRTGRSFYGCSNYPKCDFASWTKPK
;
A
#
# COMPACT_ATOMS: atom_id res chain seq x y z
N PRO A 1 -12.88 17.93 0.53
CA PRO A 1 -12.82 16.85 -0.49
C PRO A 1 -11.36 16.50 -0.84
N PRO A 2 -11.07 15.23 -1.18
CA PRO A 2 -9.72 14.81 -1.56
C PRO A 2 -9.30 15.35 -2.93
N ALA A 3 -8.00 15.58 -3.12
CA ALA A 3 -7.42 15.91 -4.43
C ALA A 3 -7.66 14.79 -5.46
N PRO A 4 -7.68 15.11 -6.78
CA PRO A 4 -7.73 14.10 -7.83
C PRO A 4 -6.52 13.18 -7.73
N PHE A 5 -6.60 11.99 -8.35
CA PHE A 5 -5.56 10.99 -8.20
C PHE A 5 -4.28 11.38 -8.93
N THR A 6 -3.17 11.25 -8.23
CA THR A 6 -1.84 10.98 -8.79
C THR A 6 -1.61 9.47 -8.83
N THR A 7 -0.48 9.04 -9.41
CA THR A 7 -0.10 7.61 -9.44
C THR A 7 0.06 7.03 -8.05
N SER A 8 0.77 7.74 -7.17
CA SER A 8 0.97 7.33 -5.77
C SER A 8 -0.37 7.20 -5.05
N THR A 9 -1.21 8.25 -5.09
CA THR A 9 -2.48 8.25 -4.36
C THR A 9 -3.49 7.25 -4.91
N LEU A 10 -3.45 6.92 -6.21
CA LEU A 10 -4.25 5.85 -6.81
C LEU A 10 -3.82 4.48 -6.28
N GLN A 11 -2.52 4.18 -6.30
CA GLN A 11 -1.98 2.92 -5.79
C GLN A 11 -2.28 2.74 -4.30
N GLN A 12 -2.13 3.81 -3.50
CA GLN A 12 -2.49 3.80 -2.07
C GLN A 12 -3.98 3.49 -1.85
N ALA A 13 -4.87 4.15 -2.60
CA ALA A 13 -6.30 3.94 -2.47
C ALA A 13 -6.71 2.52 -2.91
N ALA A 14 -6.14 2.00 -4.00
CA ALA A 14 -6.38 0.64 -4.47
C ALA A 14 -5.90 -0.42 -3.46
N ALA A 15 -4.75 -0.20 -2.83
CA ALA A 15 -4.25 -1.10 -1.78
C ALA A 15 -5.15 -1.10 -0.54
N ASN A 16 -5.60 0.08 -0.08
CA ASN A 16 -6.44 0.21 1.11
C ASN A 16 -7.88 -0.29 0.88
N ARG A 17 -8.51 0.07 -0.24
CA ARG A 17 -9.93 -0.21 -0.52
C ARG A 17 -10.15 -1.54 -1.24
N LEU A 18 -9.27 -1.88 -2.19
CA LEU A 18 -9.42 -3.09 -3.02
C LEU A 18 -8.48 -4.22 -2.59
N GLY A 19 -7.51 -3.94 -1.71
CA GLY A 19 -6.51 -4.92 -1.30
C GLY A 19 -5.54 -5.31 -2.41
N TRP A 20 -5.40 -4.46 -3.43
CA TRP A 20 -4.58 -4.75 -4.61
C TRP A 20 -3.11 -4.44 -4.37
N SER A 21 -2.22 -5.12 -5.10
CA SER A 21 -0.83 -4.70 -5.18
C SER A 21 -0.67 -3.48 -6.08
N ALA A 22 0.42 -2.75 -5.91
CA ALA A 22 0.82 -1.68 -6.81
C ALA A 22 0.86 -2.14 -8.27
N LYS A 23 1.48 -3.32 -8.53
CA LYS A 23 1.56 -3.95 -9.86
C LYS A 23 0.19 -4.20 -10.49
N ARG A 24 -0.75 -4.82 -9.75
CA ARG A 24 -2.11 -5.08 -10.26
C ARG A 24 -2.83 -3.78 -10.58
N THR A 25 -2.71 -2.78 -9.70
CA THR A 25 -3.34 -1.47 -9.91
C THR A 25 -2.86 -0.83 -11.20
N MET A 26 -1.55 -0.83 -11.45
CA MET A 26 -0.98 -0.24 -12.66
C MET A 26 -1.32 -1.04 -13.93
N GLN A 27 -1.41 -2.37 -13.85
CA GLN A 27 -1.86 -3.18 -14.98
C GLN A 27 -3.30 -2.86 -15.38
N VAL A 28 -4.21 -2.74 -14.42
CA VAL A 28 -5.61 -2.39 -14.69
C VAL A 28 -5.73 -0.95 -15.18
N ALA A 29 -4.97 -0.01 -14.61
CA ALA A 29 -4.94 1.39 -15.05
C ALA A 29 -4.40 1.54 -16.48
N GLN A 30 -3.37 0.76 -16.85
CA GLN A 30 -2.84 0.72 -18.21
C GLN A 30 -3.94 0.34 -19.20
N THR A 31 -4.69 -0.74 -18.93
CA THR A 31 -5.79 -1.16 -19.83
C THR A 31 -6.90 -0.11 -19.90
N LEU A 32 -7.29 0.50 -18.77
CA LEU A 32 -8.29 1.59 -18.79
C LEU A 32 -7.83 2.80 -19.62
N TYR A 33 -6.53 3.11 -19.58
CA TYR A 33 -5.95 4.19 -20.39
C TYR A 33 -5.94 3.84 -21.87
N GLU A 34 -5.49 2.63 -22.24
CA GLU A 34 -5.45 2.15 -23.63
C GLU A 34 -6.84 2.04 -24.26
N GLU A 35 -7.86 1.71 -23.46
CA GLU A 35 -9.26 1.69 -23.87
C GLU A 35 -9.92 3.08 -23.86
N GLY A 36 -9.20 4.14 -23.47
CA GLY A 36 -9.66 5.52 -23.51
C GLY A 36 -10.62 5.91 -22.37
N TYR A 37 -10.68 5.14 -21.28
CA TYR A 37 -11.56 5.44 -20.14
C TYR A 37 -10.97 6.48 -19.17
N ILE A 38 -9.65 6.51 -19.01
CA ILE A 38 -8.97 7.43 -18.08
C ILE A 38 -7.81 8.16 -18.76
N THR A 39 -7.41 9.29 -18.18
CA THR A 39 -6.16 10.00 -18.54
C THR A 39 -4.92 9.18 -18.19
N TYR A 40 -3.74 9.64 -18.62
CA TYR A 40 -2.49 8.92 -18.41
C TYR A 40 -2.22 8.66 -16.92
N HIS A 41 -2.04 7.39 -16.58
CA HIS A 41 -2.04 6.89 -15.21
C HIS A 41 -0.67 6.95 -14.51
N ARG A 42 0.37 7.47 -15.18
CA ARG A 42 1.71 7.72 -14.63
C ARG A 42 1.98 9.22 -14.57
N THR A 43 1.34 9.85 -13.59
CA THR A 43 1.39 11.28 -13.30
C THR A 43 1.66 11.52 -11.82
N ASP A 44 2.40 12.58 -11.51
CA ASP A 44 2.55 13.17 -10.18
C ASP A 44 1.73 14.47 -10.02
N SER A 45 1.01 14.87 -11.08
CA SER A 45 0.22 16.10 -11.12
C SER A 45 -1.20 15.90 -10.58
N THR A 46 -1.68 16.90 -9.83
CA THR A 46 -3.09 17.02 -9.44
C THR A 46 -3.86 18.00 -10.32
N ASN A 47 -3.25 18.50 -11.40
CA ASN A 47 -3.87 19.46 -12.31
C ASN A 47 -5.05 18.84 -13.06
N LEU A 48 -6.05 19.65 -13.39
CA LEU A 48 -7.22 19.27 -14.16
C LEU A 48 -7.45 20.30 -15.27
N ALA A 49 -7.70 19.83 -16.49
CA ALA A 49 -8.04 20.70 -17.61
C ALA A 49 -9.33 21.47 -17.32
N MET A 50 -9.38 22.73 -17.76
CA MET A 50 -10.56 23.60 -17.53
C MET A 50 -11.84 23.02 -18.14
N GLU A 51 -11.74 22.33 -19.27
CA GLU A 51 -12.85 21.61 -19.89
C GLU A 51 -13.38 20.48 -18.99
N ALA A 52 -12.49 19.69 -18.38
CA ALA A 52 -12.86 18.62 -17.46
C ALA A 52 -13.55 19.17 -16.20
N ILE A 53 -13.07 20.31 -15.69
CA ILE A 53 -13.68 21.01 -14.55
C ILE A 53 -15.09 21.49 -14.93
N GLY A 54 -15.26 22.11 -16.10
CA GLY A 54 -16.56 22.59 -16.58
C GLY A 54 -17.58 21.45 -16.71
N THR A 55 -17.20 20.38 -17.40
CA THR A 55 -18.05 19.18 -17.57
C THR A 55 -18.39 18.52 -16.23
N ALA A 56 -17.46 18.45 -15.29
CA ALA A 56 -17.73 17.94 -13.94
C ALA A 56 -18.74 18.83 -13.18
N ARG A 57 -18.60 20.16 -13.25
CA ARG A 57 -19.55 21.10 -12.64
C ARG A 57 -20.96 20.90 -13.18
N ASP A 58 -21.10 20.79 -14.50
CA ASP A 58 -22.39 20.57 -15.14
C ASP A 58 -22.99 19.22 -14.73
N PHE A 59 -22.18 18.16 -14.77
CA PHE A 59 -22.59 16.84 -14.32
C PHE A 59 -23.09 16.87 -12.87
N ILE A 60 -22.35 17.53 -11.97
CA ILE A 60 -22.70 17.59 -10.54
C ILE A 60 -24.00 18.36 -10.35
N SER A 61 -24.15 19.50 -11.02
CA SER A 61 -25.34 20.35 -10.94
C SER A 61 -26.60 19.61 -11.37
N HIS A 62 -26.51 18.83 -12.46
CA HIS A 62 -27.65 18.06 -12.99
C HIS A 62 -27.97 16.82 -12.15
N ASN A 63 -26.96 16.06 -11.70
CA ASN A 63 -27.18 14.76 -11.07
C ASN A 63 -27.33 14.82 -9.54
N PHE A 64 -26.71 15.80 -8.87
CA PHE A 64 -26.75 15.94 -7.41
C PHE A 64 -27.47 17.21 -6.94
N GLY A 65 -27.62 18.20 -7.82
CA GLY A 65 -28.24 19.49 -7.56
C GLY A 65 -27.23 20.62 -7.41
N GLN A 66 -27.68 21.86 -7.63
CA GLN A 66 -26.84 23.06 -7.63
C GLN A 66 -26.02 23.25 -6.33
N ASN A 67 -26.60 22.90 -5.18
CA ASN A 67 -25.94 23.04 -3.88
C ASN A 67 -24.71 22.11 -3.71
N TYR A 68 -24.55 21.11 -4.57
CA TYR A 68 -23.39 20.21 -4.56
C TYR A 68 -22.29 20.64 -5.54
N ALA A 69 -22.61 21.50 -6.51
CA ALA A 69 -21.65 22.05 -7.44
C ALA A 69 -20.94 23.26 -6.83
N LEU A 70 -19.67 23.46 -7.20
CA LEU A 70 -18.92 24.63 -6.75
C LEU A 70 -19.23 25.84 -7.64
N GLU A 71 -19.42 27.01 -7.02
CA GLU A 71 -19.52 28.28 -7.75
C GLU A 71 -18.22 28.62 -8.49
N LYS A 72 -17.08 28.33 -7.84
CA LYS A 72 -15.73 28.49 -8.39
C LYS A 72 -15.00 27.15 -8.39
N PRO A 73 -14.27 26.81 -9.47
CA PRO A 73 -13.47 25.59 -9.52
C PRO A 73 -12.51 25.42 -8.34
N ARG A 74 -12.30 24.19 -7.91
CA ARG A 74 -11.27 23.86 -6.92
C ARG A 74 -10.00 23.43 -7.64
N PHE A 75 -8.93 24.19 -7.42
CA PHE A 75 -7.60 23.85 -7.89
C PHE A 75 -6.77 23.19 -6.78
N PHE A 76 -5.91 22.25 -7.16
CA PHE A 76 -5.05 21.52 -6.24
C PHE A 76 -3.59 21.74 -6.61
N LYS A 77 -2.80 22.21 -5.64
CA LYS A 77 -1.36 22.43 -5.83
C LYS A 77 -0.63 21.09 -5.86
N THR A 78 0.10 20.84 -6.93
CA THR A 78 1.00 19.69 -7.03
C THR A 78 2.14 19.85 -6.03
N LYS A 79 2.42 18.79 -5.26
CA LYS A 79 3.47 18.80 -4.21
C LYS A 79 4.86 18.48 -4.75
N SER A 80 4.95 17.76 -5.86
CA SER A 80 6.23 17.41 -6.50
C SER A 80 6.90 18.69 -7.01
N LYS A 81 8.16 18.89 -6.61
CA LYS A 81 8.98 20.05 -7.01
C LYS A 81 9.26 20.07 -8.52
N VAL A 82 9.13 18.93 -9.18
CA VAL A 82 9.51 18.73 -10.59
C VAL A 82 8.37 18.14 -11.42
N ALA A 83 7.12 18.26 -10.93
CA ALA A 83 5.97 17.83 -11.70
C ALA A 83 5.98 18.50 -13.06
N GLN A 84 6.09 17.68 -14.11
CA GLN A 84 5.96 18.15 -15.47
C GLN A 84 4.54 18.71 -15.62
N GLU A 85 4.41 20.04 -15.66
CA GLU A 85 3.12 20.75 -15.70
C GLU A 85 2.23 20.34 -16.89
N ALA A 86 2.80 19.65 -17.87
CA ALA A 86 2.10 19.10 -19.03
C ALA A 86 1.24 17.86 -18.72
N HIS A 87 1.36 17.25 -17.54
CA HIS A 87 0.56 16.08 -17.18
C HIS A 87 -0.66 16.45 -16.34
N GLU A 88 -1.79 15.83 -16.68
CA GLU A 88 -3.03 15.93 -15.93
C GLU A 88 -3.09 14.88 -14.82
N ALA A 89 -3.95 15.09 -13.81
CA ALA A 89 -4.31 14.08 -12.85
C ALA A 89 -5.00 12.88 -13.51
N ILE A 90 -5.01 11.74 -12.80
CA ILE A 90 -5.74 10.54 -13.20
C ILE A 90 -7.23 10.76 -12.96
N ARG A 91 -7.99 10.89 -14.04
CA ARG A 91 -9.44 11.10 -14.04
C ARG A 91 -10.10 10.36 -15.21
N PRO A 92 -11.43 10.22 -15.22
CA PRO A 92 -12.14 9.78 -16.41
C PRO A 92 -11.92 10.73 -17.58
N THR A 93 -11.83 10.19 -18.79
CA THR A 93 -11.85 10.99 -20.04
C THR A 93 -13.20 11.67 -20.23
N SER A 94 -14.29 10.97 -19.88
CA SER A 94 -15.66 11.50 -19.81
C SER A 94 -16.27 11.23 -18.45
N VAL A 95 -16.82 12.27 -17.81
CA VAL A 95 -17.55 12.16 -16.53
C VAL A 95 -18.90 11.45 -16.67
N GLN A 96 -19.46 11.42 -17.88
CA GLN A 96 -20.75 10.79 -18.17
C GLN A 96 -20.66 9.26 -18.21
N THR A 97 -19.46 8.71 -18.44
CA THR A 97 -19.26 7.27 -18.49
C THR A 97 -19.39 6.67 -17.09
N LEU A 98 -20.35 5.77 -16.91
CA LEU A 98 -20.58 5.10 -15.64
C LEU A 98 -19.71 3.86 -15.51
N ALA A 99 -19.32 3.49 -14.30
CA ALA A 99 -18.50 2.30 -14.06
C ALA A 99 -19.13 1.00 -14.60
N SER A 100 -20.47 0.92 -14.62
CA SER A 100 -21.22 -0.20 -15.20
C SER A 100 -21.03 -0.34 -16.72
N SER A 101 -20.72 0.76 -17.42
CA SER A 101 -20.48 0.76 -18.87
C SER A 101 -19.05 0.40 -19.28
N VAL A 102 -18.12 0.30 -18.33
CA VAL A 102 -16.76 -0.21 -18.58
C VAL A 102 -16.86 -1.72 -18.78
N GLN A 103 -16.88 -2.15 -20.05
CA GLN A 103 -17.09 -3.55 -20.41
C GLN A 103 -15.78 -4.35 -20.25
N LYS A 104 -15.92 -5.62 -19.86
CA LYS A 104 -14.95 -6.74 -19.91
C LYS A 104 -14.26 -7.20 -18.62
N ASN A 105 -14.18 -6.43 -17.53
CA ASN A 105 -13.60 -6.96 -16.28
C ASN A 105 -14.06 -6.25 -15.00
N ARG A 106 -14.47 -7.02 -13.99
CA ARG A 106 -14.86 -6.51 -12.64
C ARG A 106 -13.75 -5.68 -11.98
N ASP A 107 -12.49 -5.97 -12.27
CA ASP A 107 -11.37 -5.16 -11.77
C ASP A 107 -11.37 -3.77 -12.43
N GLN A 108 -11.48 -3.68 -13.76
CA GLN A 108 -11.55 -2.40 -14.47
C GLN A 108 -12.69 -1.52 -13.93
N GLN A 109 -13.87 -2.10 -13.75
CA GLN A 109 -15.03 -1.40 -13.18
C GLN A 109 -14.74 -0.83 -11.78
N LYS A 110 -14.13 -1.62 -10.89
CA LYS A 110 -13.79 -1.17 -9.53
C LYS A 110 -12.76 -0.06 -9.51
N LEU A 111 -11.72 -0.16 -10.34
CA LEU A 111 -10.68 0.86 -10.39
C LEU A 111 -11.21 2.15 -11.01
N TYR A 112 -11.96 2.02 -12.11
CA TYR A 112 -12.62 3.14 -12.77
C TYR A 112 -13.61 3.85 -11.84
N GLU A 113 -14.48 3.11 -11.15
CA GLU A 113 -15.43 3.68 -10.18
C GLU A 113 -14.71 4.50 -9.10
N MET A 114 -13.59 4.00 -8.59
CA MET A 114 -12.79 4.72 -7.61
C MET A 114 -12.19 6.00 -8.18
N ILE A 115 -11.65 5.95 -9.40
CA ILE A 115 -11.10 7.11 -10.13
C ILE A 115 -12.19 8.15 -10.37
N TRP A 116 -13.34 7.72 -10.89
CA TRP A 116 -14.50 8.55 -11.15
C TRP A 116 -15.01 9.23 -9.88
N LYS A 117 -15.23 8.46 -8.80
CA LYS A 117 -15.68 9.01 -7.51
C LYS A 117 -14.70 10.03 -6.96
N ARG A 118 -13.39 9.80 -7.10
CA ARG A 118 -12.37 10.76 -6.66
C ARG A 118 -12.43 12.06 -7.46
N PHE A 119 -12.52 11.95 -8.79
CA PHE A 119 -12.60 13.10 -9.69
C PHE A 119 -13.86 13.94 -9.43
N VAL A 120 -15.04 13.31 -9.36
CA VAL A 120 -16.28 14.03 -9.07
C VAL A 120 -16.23 14.65 -7.67
N ALA A 121 -15.80 13.90 -6.65
CA ALA A 121 -15.70 14.40 -5.28
C ALA A 121 -14.80 15.64 -5.17
N CYS A 122 -13.69 15.70 -5.91
CA CYS A 122 -12.74 16.81 -5.81
C CYS A 122 -13.34 18.16 -6.29
N GLN A 123 -14.39 18.11 -7.12
CA GLN A 123 -15.13 19.28 -7.61
C GLN A 123 -16.53 19.43 -6.99
N MET A 124 -16.86 18.67 -5.95
CA MET A 124 -18.11 18.83 -5.19
C MET A 124 -17.92 19.75 -3.97
N ALA A 125 -19.04 20.30 -3.48
CA ALA A 125 -19.11 21.07 -2.25
C ALA A 125 -18.61 20.26 -1.03
N GLU A 126 -18.13 20.98 -0.01
CA GLU A 126 -17.68 20.37 1.24
C GLU A 126 -18.86 19.84 2.04
N ALA A 127 -18.61 18.77 2.79
CA ALA A 127 -19.56 18.33 3.80
C ALA A 127 -19.59 19.36 4.93
N ARG A 128 -20.78 19.65 5.46
CA ARG A 128 -20.98 20.50 6.63
C ARG A 128 -21.68 19.70 7.71
N GLY A 129 -21.34 19.96 8.95
CA GLY A 129 -21.88 19.25 10.09
C GLY A 129 -21.64 19.99 11.38
N VAL A 130 -22.13 19.41 12.47
CA VAL A 130 -21.99 19.91 13.83
C VAL A 130 -21.28 18.84 14.64
N THR A 131 -20.25 19.26 15.36
CA THR A 131 -19.57 18.45 16.37
C THR A 131 -20.07 18.89 17.74
N VAL A 132 -20.60 17.94 18.52
CA VAL A 132 -21.04 18.17 19.90
C VAL A 132 -20.08 17.45 20.84
N THR A 133 -19.59 18.17 21.84
CA THR A 133 -18.77 17.58 22.92
C THR A 133 -19.48 17.79 24.24
N VAL A 134 -19.92 16.70 24.85
CA VAL A 134 -20.54 16.70 26.18
C VAL A 134 -19.48 16.34 27.21
N THR A 135 -19.35 17.18 28.23
CA THR A 135 -18.44 16.95 29.35
C THR A 135 -19.26 16.79 30.62
N VAL A 136 -19.11 15.65 31.30
CA VAL A 136 -19.85 15.32 32.53
C VAL A 136 -18.86 15.27 33.69
N THR A 137 -19.15 16.00 34.75
CA THR A 137 -18.39 15.93 36.00
C THR A 137 -19.09 14.97 36.95
N ALA A 138 -18.39 13.92 37.37
CA ALA A 138 -18.89 12.92 38.31
C ALA A 138 -17.91 12.79 39.47
N ARG A 139 -18.15 13.53 40.55
CA ARG A 139 -17.20 13.71 41.67
C ARG A 139 -15.86 14.25 41.15
N GLU A 140 -14.80 13.46 41.22
CA GLU A 140 -13.44 13.79 40.76
C GLU A 140 -13.20 13.44 39.28
N TYR A 141 -14.11 12.71 38.64
CA TYR A 141 -13.97 12.29 37.25
C TYR A 141 -14.54 13.32 36.28
N LYS A 142 -13.85 13.48 35.15
CA LYS A 142 -14.32 14.24 33.98
C LYS A 142 -14.50 13.27 32.82
N LEU A 143 -15.76 12.98 32.48
CA LEU A 143 -16.12 12.10 31.38
C LEU A 143 -16.41 12.97 30.15
N GLN A 144 -15.97 12.51 28.97
CA GLN A 144 -16.19 13.22 27.72
C GLN A 144 -16.78 12.29 26.67
N ALA A 145 -17.87 12.75 26.05
CA ALA A 145 -18.45 12.15 24.86
C ALA A 145 -18.36 13.16 23.72
N LYS A 146 -18.00 12.69 22.53
CA LYS A 146 -17.97 13.50 21.31
C LYS A 146 -18.85 12.82 20.26
N GLY A 147 -19.73 13.60 19.65
CA GLY A 147 -20.50 13.18 18.49
C GLY A 147 -20.38 14.15 17.34
N ASP A 148 -20.62 13.63 16.15
CA ASP A 148 -20.53 14.35 14.89
C ASP A 148 -21.79 14.03 14.08
N THR A 149 -22.47 15.07 13.59
CA THR A 149 -23.70 14.96 12.77
C THR A 149 -23.51 15.79 11.50
N ILE A 150 -23.76 15.23 10.32
CA ILE A 150 -23.61 15.91 9.04
C ILE A 150 -24.95 16.58 8.69
N THR A 151 -24.92 17.89 8.51
CA THR A 151 -26.08 18.70 8.12
C THR A 151 -26.17 18.88 6.61
N PHE A 152 -25.05 18.67 5.89
CA PHE A 152 -24.99 18.64 4.44
C PHE A 152 -23.87 17.69 3.99
N GLU A 153 -24.22 16.65 3.25
CA GLU A 153 -23.28 15.58 2.87
C GLU A 153 -22.13 16.07 1.97
N GLY A 154 -22.39 17.07 1.13
CA GLY A 154 -21.45 17.50 0.09
C GLY A 154 -20.93 16.31 -0.71
N TRP A 155 -19.60 16.23 -0.88
CA TRP A 155 -18.94 15.13 -1.57
C TRP A 155 -19.11 13.73 -0.92
N TYR A 156 -19.55 13.61 0.35
CA TYR A 156 -19.81 12.30 0.97
C TYR A 156 -20.97 11.56 0.32
N LYS A 157 -21.89 12.27 -0.34
CA LYS A 157 -23.02 11.71 -1.08
C LYS A 157 -22.63 10.63 -2.09
N LEU A 158 -21.39 10.66 -2.61
CA LEU A 158 -20.87 9.67 -3.54
C LEU A 158 -20.55 8.29 -2.91
N ASN A 159 -20.35 8.24 -1.59
CA ASN A 159 -19.97 7.02 -0.88
C ASN A 159 -21.13 6.38 -0.13
N GLY A 160 -22.23 7.12 0.09
CA GLY A 160 -23.50 6.61 0.62
C GLY A 160 -23.50 6.21 2.10
N ASP A 161 -22.37 6.33 2.80
CA ASP A 161 -22.26 5.96 4.21
C ASP A 161 -21.47 7.03 4.98
N THR A 162 -22.12 7.60 5.99
CA THR A 162 -21.56 8.60 6.90
C THR A 162 -21.61 7.97 8.29
N ASN A 163 -20.44 7.62 8.84
CA ASN A 163 -20.32 7.12 10.22
C ASN A 163 -20.59 8.27 11.19
N GLU A 164 -21.87 8.61 11.37
CA GLU A 164 -22.32 9.62 12.31
C GLU A 164 -22.50 9.01 13.69
N LEU A 165 -22.03 9.73 14.71
CA LEU A 165 -22.35 9.44 16.09
C LEU A 165 -23.15 10.63 16.61
N ARG A 166 -24.47 10.51 16.61
CA ARG A 166 -25.35 11.54 17.16
C ARG A 166 -25.45 11.36 18.67
N LEU A 167 -25.02 12.38 19.41
CA LEU A 167 -25.27 12.43 20.85
C LEU A 167 -26.73 12.83 21.12
N PRO A 168 -27.30 12.38 22.24
CA PRO A 168 -28.59 12.90 22.71
C PRO A 168 -28.50 14.40 22.98
N GLU A 169 -29.63 15.08 22.87
CA GLU A 169 -29.76 16.46 23.33
C GLU A 169 -29.64 16.49 24.85
N VAL A 170 -28.80 17.39 25.37
CA VAL A 170 -28.59 17.60 26.80
C VAL A 170 -28.47 19.09 27.08
N ALA A 171 -28.94 19.53 28.25
CA ALA A 171 -28.82 20.91 28.71
C ALA A 171 -27.64 21.09 29.68
N GLU A 172 -27.12 22.31 29.74
CA GLU A 172 -26.11 22.65 30.75
C GLU A 172 -26.71 22.54 32.16
N GLY A 173 -26.01 21.85 33.06
CA GLY A 173 -26.47 21.58 34.42
C GLY A 173 -27.47 20.42 34.54
N GLU A 174 -27.83 19.75 33.44
CA GLU A 174 -28.68 18.56 33.46
C GLU A 174 -28.03 17.44 34.27
N LYS A 175 -28.82 16.83 35.16
CA LYS A 175 -28.37 15.68 35.96
C LYS A 175 -28.54 14.41 35.13
N LEU A 176 -27.43 13.73 34.83
CA LEU A 176 -27.43 12.46 34.14
C LEU A 176 -27.37 11.29 35.12
N GLU A 177 -28.08 10.21 34.80
CA GLU A 177 -28.06 8.97 35.56
C GLU A 177 -26.92 8.06 35.08
N PHE A 178 -26.21 7.47 36.05
CA PHE A 178 -25.23 6.43 35.75
C PHE A 178 -25.97 5.13 35.43
N VAL A 179 -25.75 4.60 34.21
CA VAL A 179 -26.38 3.36 33.75
C VAL A 179 -25.44 2.16 33.90
N ASP A 180 -24.26 2.22 33.30
CA ASP A 180 -23.28 1.13 33.32
C ASP A 180 -21.84 1.64 33.13
N LEU A 181 -20.86 0.80 33.49
CA LEU A 181 -19.44 1.04 33.31
C LEU A 181 -18.76 -0.18 32.67
N THR A 182 -18.40 -0.04 31.40
CA THR A 182 -17.54 -1.02 30.72
C THR A 182 -16.07 -0.74 31.00
N LYS A 183 -15.38 -1.69 31.62
CA LYS A 183 -13.92 -1.63 31.84
C LYS A 183 -13.22 -2.29 30.67
N GLU A 184 -12.43 -1.52 29.92
CA GLU A 184 -11.59 -2.05 28.85
C GLU A 184 -10.11 -1.97 29.24
N GLN A 185 -9.40 -3.11 29.17
CA GLN A 185 -7.95 -3.12 29.23
C GLN A 185 -7.38 -3.07 27.80
N LYS A 186 -6.44 -2.16 27.57
CA LYS A 186 -5.75 -2.00 26.27
C LYS A 186 -4.26 -2.17 26.47
N PHE A 187 -3.61 -2.76 25.48
CA PHE A 187 -2.16 -2.90 25.41
C PHE A 187 -1.61 -2.04 24.27
N THR A 188 -0.42 -1.49 24.46
CA THR A 188 0.30 -0.83 23.37
C THR A 188 0.62 -1.86 22.29
N GLN A 189 0.55 -1.44 21.04
CA GLN A 189 0.93 -2.25 19.90
C GLN A 189 2.22 -1.70 19.29
N PRO A 190 3.10 -2.58 18.77
CA PRO A 190 4.30 -2.11 18.07
C PRO A 190 3.92 -1.36 16.78
N PRO A 191 4.83 -0.53 16.24
CA PRO A 191 4.64 0.12 14.95
C PRO A 191 4.23 -0.87 13.86
N ALA A 192 3.21 -0.49 13.10
CA ALA A 192 2.65 -1.38 12.09
C ALA A 192 3.60 -1.50 10.89
N ARG A 193 3.86 -2.73 10.41
CA ARG A 193 4.65 -2.95 9.20
C ARG A 193 4.02 -2.30 7.97
N TYR A 194 4.86 -1.89 7.02
CA TYR A 194 4.41 -1.32 5.76
C TYR A 194 3.57 -2.30 4.93
N ASN A 195 2.48 -1.82 4.33
CA ASN A 195 1.82 -2.41 3.16
C ASN A 195 2.16 -1.59 1.89
N ASP A 196 1.62 -1.95 0.72
CA ASP A 196 1.85 -1.21 -0.53
C ASP A 196 1.54 0.29 -0.37
N ALA A 197 0.39 0.64 0.22
CA ALA A 197 0.00 2.03 0.40
C ALA A 197 0.99 2.82 1.25
N SER A 198 1.32 2.32 2.45
CA SER A 198 2.22 3.01 3.36
C SER A 198 3.66 3.06 2.85
N LEU A 199 4.12 2.05 2.10
CA LEU A 199 5.47 2.05 1.54
C LEU A 199 5.59 3.05 0.38
N ILE A 200 4.60 3.08 -0.51
CA ILE A 200 4.54 4.08 -1.60
C ILE A 200 4.48 5.49 -1.01
N LYS A 201 3.65 5.69 0.02
CA LYS A 201 3.55 6.97 0.71
C LYS A 201 4.90 7.40 1.30
N ALA A 202 5.61 6.49 1.97
CA ALA A 202 6.92 6.77 2.54
C ALA A 202 7.96 7.12 1.45
N LEU A 203 7.98 6.37 0.34
CA LEU A 203 8.86 6.65 -0.80
C LEU A 203 8.58 8.04 -1.39
N GLU A 204 7.31 8.38 -1.62
CA GLU A 204 6.90 9.69 -2.12
C GLU A 204 7.28 10.84 -1.16
N GLU A 205 7.05 10.67 0.15
CA GLU A 205 7.38 11.67 1.18
C GLU A 205 8.90 11.89 1.30
N MET A 206 9.70 10.85 1.03
CA MET A 206 11.17 10.93 1.01
C MET A 206 11.74 11.40 -0.34
N GLY A 207 10.91 11.65 -1.35
CA GLY A 207 11.37 12.01 -2.70
C GLY A 207 12.02 10.86 -3.47
N ILE A 208 11.87 9.63 -2.99
CA ILE A 208 12.45 8.41 -3.56
C ILE A 208 11.43 7.76 -4.50
N GLY A 209 11.85 7.53 -5.74
CA GLY A 209 11.01 6.96 -6.77
C GLY A 209 10.10 7.97 -7.46
N ARG A 210 9.45 7.52 -8.52
CA ARG A 210 8.63 8.30 -9.45
C ARG A 210 7.38 7.50 -9.82
N PRO A 211 6.34 8.13 -10.41
CA PRO A 211 5.15 7.41 -10.92
C PRO A 211 5.44 6.12 -11.67
N SER A 212 6.53 6.09 -12.44
CA SER A 212 7.00 4.95 -13.22
C SER A 212 7.67 3.85 -12.39
N THR A 213 8.19 4.13 -11.19
CA THR A 213 9.06 3.21 -10.44
C THR A 213 8.43 2.65 -9.17
N TYR A 214 7.38 3.25 -8.59
CA TYR A 214 6.73 2.72 -7.37
C TYR A 214 6.35 1.23 -7.47
N ALA A 215 5.54 0.86 -8.47
CA ALA A 215 5.08 -0.52 -8.62
C ALA A 215 6.22 -1.50 -9.00
N PRO A 216 7.14 -1.15 -9.92
CA PRO A 216 8.34 -1.96 -10.18
C PRO A 216 9.23 -2.17 -8.95
N THR A 217 9.48 -1.15 -8.13
CA THR A 217 10.30 -1.25 -6.92
C THR A 217 9.70 -2.26 -5.95
N LEU A 218 8.40 -2.09 -5.62
CA LEU A 218 7.68 -3.01 -4.73
C LEU A 218 7.65 -4.44 -5.27
N SER A 219 7.52 -4.61 -6.59
CA SER A 219 7.54 -5.94 -7.22
C SER A 219 8.94 -6.55 -7.16
N THR A 220 9.98 -5.77 -7.43
CA THR A 220 11.37 -6.22 -7.49
C THR A 220 11.85 -6.74 -6.15
N ILE A 221 11.59 -6.02 -5.05
CA ILE A 221 12.01 -6.46 -3.70
C ILE A 221 11.28 -7.73 -3.24
N GLN A 222 10.07 -7.98 -3.75
CA GLN A 222 9.32 -9.22 -3.50
C GLN A 222 9.84 -10.37 -4.39
N ASP A 223 10.00 -10.13 -5.70
CA ASP A 223 10.41 -11.13 -6.67
C ASP A 223 11.85 -11.62 -6.39
N ARG A 224 12.72 -10.72 -5.89
CA ARG A 224 14.08 -11.05 -5.40
C ARG A 224 14.12 -11.57 -3.96
N GLN A 225 12.96 -11.77 -3.33
CA GLN A 225 12.81 -12.36 -2.00
C GLN A 225 13.51 -11.58 -0.87
N TYR A 226 13.76 -10.28 -1.03
CA TYR A 226 14.23 -9.41 0.07
C TYR A 226 13.14 -9.16 1.10
N VAL A 227 11.89 -9.13 0.64
CA VAL A 227 10.72 -9.07 1.50
C VAL A 227 9.73 -10.16 1.12
N GLU A 228 8.95 -10.61 2.10
CA GLU A 228 7.76 -11.43 1.88
C GLU A 228 6.51 -10.68 2.34
N LYS A 229 5.35 -11.05 1.79
CA LYS A 229 4.08 -10.43 2.12
C LYS A 229 3.26 -11.35 3.02
N ILE A 230 3.05 -10.94 4.27
CA ILE A 230 2.25 -11.65 5.26
C ILE A 230 1.09 -10.73 5.66
N ASP A 231 -0.15 -11.21 5.52
CA ASP A 231 -1.36 -10.43 5.79
C ASP A 231 -1.36 -9.03 5.14
N LYS A 232 -0.94 -9.01 3.87
CA LYS A 232 -0.78 -7.82 3.02
C LYS A 232 0.31 -6.82 3.47
N ARG A 233 1.15 -7.16 4.44
CA ARG A 233 2.27 -6.33 4.92
C ARG A 233 3.62 -6.93 4.54
N PHE A 234 4.58 -6.08 4.24
CA PHE A 234 5.96 -6.46 3.97
C PHE A 234 6.68 -6.84 5.25
N LYS A 235 7.30 -8.00 5.25
CA LYS A 235 8.24 -8.46 6.27
C LYS A 235 9.60 -8.69 5.59
N PRO A 236 10.70 -8.12 6.09
CA PRO A 236 12.02 -8.43 5.56
C PRO A 236 12.35 -9.91 5.78
N THR A 237 13.00 -10.52 4.80
CA THR A 237 13.53 -11.89 4.93
C THR A 237 14.94 -11.85 5.51
N SER A 238 15.50 -13.00 5.92
CA SER A 238 16.91 -13.05 6.33
C SER A 238 17.86 -12.64 5.21
N LEU A 239 17.54 -12.96 3.95
CA LEU A 239 18.28 -12.47 2.79
C LEU A 239 18.19 -10.94 2.66
N GLY A 240 17.00 -10.36 2.82
CA GLY A 240 16.81 -8.92 2.74
C GLY A 240 17.58 -8.15 3.83
N LEU A 241 17.58 -8.67 5.07
CA LEU A 241 18.36 -8.11 6.17
C LEU A 241 19.86 -8.21 5.89
N ALA A 242 20.35 -9.40 5.52
CA ALA A 242 21.75 -9.63 5.23
C ALA A 242 22.29 -8.71 4.10
N VAL A 243 21.50 -8.52 3.04
CA VAL A 243 21.86 -7.59 1.95
C VAL A 243 21.82 -6.14 2.41
N ASN A 244 20.79 -5.74 3.17
CA ASN A 244 20.70 -4.39 3.71
C ASN A 244 21.90 -4.06 4.61
N ASP A 245 22.21 -4.93 5.56
CA ASP A 245 23.28 -4.70 6.54
C ASP A 245 24.65 -4.62 5.85
N PHE A 246 24.87 -5.45 4.83
CA PHE A 246 26.06 -5.36 3.99
C PHE A 246 26.15 -4.03 3.24
N LEU A 247 25.06 -3.59 2.61
CA LEU A 247 25.05 -2.34 1.85
C LEU A 247 25.20 -1.11 2.75
N VAL A 248 24.57 -1.10 3.93
CA VAL A 248 24.71 0.00 4.91
C VAL A 248 26.13 0.08 5.44
N ALA A 249 26.76 -1.07 5.74
CA ALA A 249 28.13 -1.09 6.25
C ALA A 249 29.17 -0.67 5.19
N ASN A 250 28.98 -1.08 3.94
CA ASN A 250 30.00 -0.92 2.89
C ASN A 250 29.73 0.21 1.90
N PHE A 251 28.48 0.66 1.78
CA PHE A 251 28.03 1.70 0.84
C PHE A 251 27.05 2.72 1.48
N PRO A 252 27.34 3.25 2.69
CA PRO A 252 26.38 4.05 3.46
C PRO A 252 25.84 5.26 2.71
N ASN A 253 26.70 5.95 1.95
CA ASN A 253 26.30 7.14 1.18
C ASN A 253 25.33 6.81 0.03
N ILE A 254 25.38 5.60 -0.53
CA ILE A 254 24.59 5.25 -1.72
C ILE A 254 23.21 4.74 -1.34
N VAL A 255 23.09 4.07 -0.19
CA VAL A 255 21.81 3.60 0.34
C VAL A 255 21.12 4.61 1.27
N ASP A 256 21.74 5.78 1.45
CA ASP A 256 21.14 6.90 2.15
C ASP A 256 19.91 7.46 1.41
N TYR A 257 18.92 7.89 2.19
CA TYR A 257 17.66 8.38 1.65
C TYR A 257 17.82 9.71 0.90
N GLU A 258 18.61 10.63 1.44
CA GLU A 258 18.84 11.94 0.84
C GLU A 258 19.65 11.81 -0.45
N PHE A 259 20.67 10.94 -0.46
CA PHE A 259 21.41 10.63 -1.68
C PHE A 259 20.49 10.12 -2.80
N THR A 260 19.63 9.15 -2.47
CA THR A 260 18.70 8.56 -3.45
C THR A 260 17.73 9.62 -3.99
N ALA A 261 17.16 10.45 -3.11
CA ALA A 261 16.26 11.53 -3.52
C ALA A 261 16.96 12.56 -4.41
N ASN A 262 18.20 12.95 -4.08
CA ASN A 262 18.99 13.90 -4.85
C ASN A 262 19.37 13.37 -6.23
N MET A 263 19.68 12.07 -6.34
CA MET A 263 19.90 11.43 -7.64
C MET A 263 18.64 11.52 -8.52
N GLU A 264 17.47 11.19 -7.95
CA GLU A 264 16.20 11.28 -8.66
C GLU A 264 15.89 12.73 -9.09
N TYR A 265 16.14 13.73 -8.24
CA TYR A 265 15.99 15.14 -8.63
C TYR A 265 16.96 15.54 -9.74
N GLY A 266 18.23 15.13 -9.65
CA GLY A 266 19.21 15.40 -10.69
C GLY A 266 18.81 14.79 -12.05
N LEU A 267 18.17 13.62 -12.05
CA LEU A 267 17.63 13.01 -13.27
C LEU A 267 16.45 13.79 -13.84
N ASP A 268 15.60 14.37 -12.99
CA ASP A 268 14.51 15.23 -13.47
C ASP A 268 15.04 16.57 -14.04
N GLU A 269 16.05 17.18 -13.41
CA GLU A 269 16.73 18.37 -13.94
C GLU A 269 17.34 18.11 -15.32
N VAL A 270 17.91 16.91 -15.51
CA VAL A 270 18.39 16.46 -16.83
C VAL A 270 17.23 16.35 -17.84
N ALA A 271 16.11 15.75 -17.44
CA ALA A 271 14.94 15.59 -18.31
C ALA A 271 14.34 16.95 -18.73
N ASN A 272 14.42 17.97 -17.87
CA ASN A 272 13.96 19.33 -18.14
C ASN A 272 14.99 20.19 -18.89
N GLY A 273 16.20 19.67 -19.12
CA GLY A 273 17.28 20.42 -19.79
C GLY A 273 18.01 21.43 -18.89
N GLU A 274 17.80 21.38 -17.59
CA GLU A 274 18.42 22.25 -16.59
C GLU A 274 19.84 21.80 -16.22
N LYS A 275 20.11 20.49 -16.34
CA LYS A 275 21.42 19.88 -16.04
C LYS A 275 21.90 18.97 -17.17
N LYS A 276 23.22 18.89 -17.39
CA LYS A 276 23.83 17.89 -18.28
C LYS A 276 23.94 16.55 -17.54
N TRP A 277 23.69 15.44 -18.23
CA TRP A 277 23.73 14.11 -17.62
C TRP A 277 25.16 13.62 -17.34
N GLN A 278 26.15 14.03 -18.15
CA GLN A 278 27.52 13.54 -18.00
C GLN A 278 28.15 13.92 -16.65
N PRO A 279 28.07 15.20 -16.19
CA PRO A 279 28.54 15.56 -14.86
C PRO A 279 27.82 14.79 -13.75
N LEU A 280 26.49 14.67 -13.82
CA LEU A 280 25.69 13.93 -12.82
C LEU A 280 26.18 12.47 -12.68
N LEU A 281 26.42 11.78 -13.80
CA LEU A 281 26.93 10.41 -13.76
C LEU A 281 28.39 10.33 -13.30
N ALA A 282 29.24 11.29 -13.67
CA ALA A 282 30.63 11.32 -13.22
C ALA A 282 30.72 11.51 -11.70
N ASP A 283 29.92 12.44 -11.16
CA ASP A 283 29.84 12.74 -9.72
C ASP A 283 29.44 11.50 -8.90
N PHE A 284 28.59 10.64 -9.45
CA PHE A 284 28.24 9.35 -8.84
C PHE A 284 29.29 8.26 -9.05
N TYR A 285 29.68 8.03 -10.32
CA TYR A 285 30.42 6.82 -10.69
C TYR A 285 31.86 6.85 -10.21
N THR A 286 32.55 8.00 -10.29
CA THR A 286 33.96 8.11 -9.90
C THR A 286 34.24 7.73 -8.43
N PRO A 287 33.48 8.22 -7.43
CA PRO A 287 33.65 7.75 -6.05
C PRO A 287 33.13 6.32 -5.86
N PHE A 288 32.01 5.94 -6.50
CA PHE A 288 31.43 4.60 -6.38
C PHE A 288 32.39 3.51 -6.84
N GLU A 289 33.05 3.67 -7.99
CA GLU A 289 33.98 2.68 -8.54
C GLU A 289 35.15 2.40 -7.59
N LYS A 290 35.69 3.44 -6.95
CA LYS A 290 36.77 3.29 -5.96
C LYS A 290 36.30 2.51 -4.74
N GLN A 291 35.12 2.84 -4.21
CA GLN A 291 34.54 2.16 -3.07
C GLN A 291 34.19 0.70 -3.41
N LEU A 292 33.67 0.44 -4.60
CA LEU A 292 33.37 -0.90 -5.09
C LEU A 292 34.64 -1.76 -5.20
N ALA A 293 35.73 -1.20 -5.71
CA ALA A 293 37.01 -1.88 -5.84
C ALA A 293 37.61 -2.27 -4.48
N ASP A 294 37.50 -1.39 -3.48
CA ASP A 294 37.94 -1.65 -2.10
C ASP A 294 37.10 -2.75 -1.45
N VAL A 295 35.77 -2.58 -1.41
CA VAL A 295 34.83 -3.53 -0.81
C VAL A 295 34.94 -4.92 -1.43
N THR A 296 35.19 -5.01 -2.75
CA THR A 296 35.37 -6.30 -3.43
C THR A 296 36.61 -7.06 -2.94
N GLN A 297 37.65 -6.36 -2.48
CA GLN A 297 38.88 -6.96 -1.96
C GLN A 297 38.81 -7.23 -0.45
N THR A 298 38.16 -6.34 0.30
CA THR A 298 38.24 -6.32 1.77
C THR A 298 37.03 -6.93 2.46
N ALA A 299 35.86 -6.92 1.82
CA ALA A 299 34.62 -7.31 2.50
C ALA A 299 34.46 -8.83 2.59
N GLU A 300 34.10 -9.28 3.79
CA GLU A 300 33.77 -10.68 4.03
C GLU A 300 32.46 -11.08 3.35
N ARG A 301 32.39 -12.35 2.92
CA ARG A 301 31.14 -12.90 2.38
C ARG A 301 30.08 -12.96 3.48
N VAL A 302 28.96 -12.31 3.19
CA VAL A 302 27.79 -12.32 4.08
C VAL A 302 27.24 -13.74 4.24
N LYS A 303 27.25 -14.23 5.49
CA LYS A 303 26.54 -15.46 5.83
C LYS A 303 25.08 -15.13 6.05
N ILE A 304 24.21 -15.62 5.17
CA ILE A 304 22.77 -15.49 5.33
C ILE A 304 22.34 -16.48 6.42
N GLU A 305 21.89 -15.96 7.55
CA GLU A 305 21.32 -16.81 8.59
C GLU A 305 20.09 -17.56 8.08
N THR A 306 20.05 -18.86 8.39
CA THR A 306 18.96 -19.75 8.04
C THR A 306 18.08 -20.00 9.26
N GLU A 307 16.77 -19.85 9.10
CA GLU A 307 15.80 -20.07 10.18
C GLU A 307 15.74 -21.57 10.51
N LYS A 308 16.04 -21.96 11.75
CA LYS A 308 15.98 -23.35 12.20
C LYS A 308 14.53 -23.76 12.46
N THR A 309 14.14 -24.96 12.03
CA THR A 309 12.79 -25.50 12.34
C THR A 309 12.71 -26.14 13.72
N GLY A 310 13.86 -26.41 14.35
CA GLY A 310 13.96 -27.17 15.60
C GLY A 310 14.00 -28.70 15.40
N GLU A 311 13.84 -29.18 14.17
CA GLU A 311 13.88 -30.60 13.85
C GLU A 311 15.28 -31.03 13.41
N LYS A 312 15.67 -32.28 13.74
CA LYS A 312 16.91 -32.89 13.23
C LYS A 312 16.74 -33.35 11.79
N CYS A 313 17.81 -33.23 11.01
CA CYS A 313 17.84 -33.65 9.62
C CYS A 313 17.52 -35.15 9.53
N PRO A 314 16.44 -35.57 8.85
CA PRO A 314 16.06 -36.97 8.80
C PRO A 314 17.07 -37.84 8.06
N LYS A 315 17.90 -37.24 7.18
CA LYS A 315 18.92 -37.94 6.39
C LYS A 315 20.21 -38.21 7.17
N CYS A 316 20.76 -37.22 7.87
CA CYS A 316 22.05 -37.37 8.55
C CYS A 316 21.95 -37.43 10.07
N GLN A 317 20.83 -37.02 10.68
CA GLN A 317 20.59 -36.95 12.13
C GLN A 317 21.56 -36.03 12.92
N VAL A 318 22.64 -35.56 12.31
CA VAL A 318 23.63 -34.64 12.90
C VAL A 318 23.17 -33.19 12.74
N GLY A 319 22.89 -32.80 11.50
CA GLY A 319 22.46 -31.44 11.16
C GLY A 319 21.03 -31.12 11.58
N ASP A 320 20.71 -29.83 11.64
CA ASP A 320 19.35 -29.34 11.89
C ASP A 320 18.64 -29.11 10.55
N VAL A 321 17.32 -29.24 10.51
CA VAL A 321 16.52 -28.78 9.37
C VAL A 321 16.39 -27.27 9.45
N VAL A 322 16.75 -26.60 8.36
CA VAL A 322 16.72 -25.15 8.22
C VAL A 322 15.92 -24.72 7.00
N ILE A 323 15.30 -23.55 7.09
CA ILE A 323 14.56 -22.93 6.00
C ILE A 323 15.54 -22.09 5.18
N ARG A 324 15.62 -22.37 3.88
CA ARG A 324 16.40 -21.61 2.89
C ARG A 324 15.48 -21.01 1.83
N LEU A 325 15.94 -19.92 1.23
CA LEU A 325 15.30 -19.30 0.08
C LEU A 325 15.97 -19.81 -1.20
N GLY A 326 15.17 -20.29 -2.15
CA GLY A 326 15.61 -20.70 -3.47
C GLY A 326 14.73 -20.09 -4.56
N LYS A 327 15.06 -20.40 -5.83
CA LYS A 327 14.33 -19.90 -7.01
C LYS A 327 12.81 -20.09 -6.94
N PHE A 328 12.35 -21.18 -6.33
CA PHE A 328 10.92 -21.53 -6.22
C PHE A 328 10.28 -21.11 -4.88
N GLY A 329 10.99 -20.36 -4.04
CA GLY A 329 10.54 -19.96 -2.71
C GLY A 329 11.30 -20.64 -1.58
N LYS A 330 10.70 -20.63 -0.39
CA LYS A 330 11.25 -21.29 0.80
C LYS A 330 11.28 -22.81 0.60
N PHE A 331 12.35 -23.45 1.04
CA PHE A 331 12.49 -24.91 1.10
C PHE A 331 13.23 -25.31 2.37
N LEU A 332 13.04 -26.54 2.81
CA LEU A 332 13.75 -27.13 3.93
C LEU A 332 15.04 -27.76 3.44
N SER A 333 16.12 -27.62 4.19
CA SER A 333 17.42 -28.23 3.89
C SER A 333 18.20 -28.57 5.15
N CYS A 334 19.24 -29.40 5.03
CA CYS A 334 20.16 -29.62 6.14
C CYS A 334 21.04 -28.38 6.42
N SER A 335 21.27 -28.07 7.69
CA SER A 335 22.22 -27.03 8.11
C SER A 335 23.66 -27.31 7.65
N THR A 336 24.03 -28.59 7.53
CA THR A 336 25.35 -29.07 7.09
C THR A 336 25.41 -29.28 5.57
N TYR A 337 24.73 -28.45 4.78
CA TYR A 337 24.91 -28.47 3.32
C TYR A 337 26.20 -27.69 2.99
N PRO A 338 27.09 -28.21 2.12
CA PRO A 338 26.86 -29.25 1.11
C PRO A 338 27.12 -30.71 1.55
N GLU A 339 27.63 -30.96 2.76
CA GLU A 339 27.96 -32.31 3.25
C GLU A 339 26.72 -33.22 3.36
N CYS A 340 25.55 -32.63 3.63
CA CYS A 340 24.24 -33.28 3.53
C CYS A 340 23.34 -32.50 2.59
N ASP A 341 22.89 -33.18 1.52
CA ASP A 341 22.05 -32.66 0.44
C ASP A 341 20.53 -32.80 0.70
N TYR A 342 20.11 -33.12 1.94
CA TYR A 342 18.69 -33.23 2.29
C TYR A 342 17.94 -31.96 1.90
N LYS A 343 16.83 -32.13 1.19
CA LYS A 343 15.91 -31.07 0.76
C LYS A 343 14.48 -31.56 0.86
N ALA A 344 13.58 -30.68 1.31
CA ALA A 344 12.15 -30.94 1.32
C ALA A 344 11.34 -29.66 1.06
N ASN A 345 10.08 -29.81 0.68
CA ASN A 345 9.19 -28.68 0.43
C ASN A 345 8.81 -28.00 1.75
N TYR A 346 8.96 -26.68 1.80
CA TYR A 346 8.49 -25.89 2.94
C TYR A 346 6.98 -25.66 2.82
N GLN A 347 6.23 -25.99 3.87
CA GLN A 347 4.81 -25.69 3.97
C GLN A 347 4.60 -24.48 4.87
N ASN A 348 3.93 -23.43 4.35
CA ASN A 348 3.60 -22.23 5.12
C ASN A 348 2.45 -22.51 6.10
N LYS A 349 2.74 -23.24 7.18
CA LYS A 349 1.77 -23.57 8.23
C LYS A 349 1.38 -22.32 9.00
N THR A 350 0.10 -22.19 9.31
CA THR A 350 -0.44 -21.06 10.09
C THR A 350 -0.39 -21.28 11.60
N GLY A 351 0.00 -22.48 12.03
CA GLY A 351 -0.07 -22.95 13.43
C GLY A 351 -1.43 -23.50 13.83
N GLN A 352 -2.44 -23.49 12.94
CA GLN A 352 -3.78 -24.01 13.23
C GLN A 352 -4.06 -25.35 12.55
N LYS A 353 -4.84 -26.20 13.24
CA LYS A 353 -5.38 -27.42 12.68
C LYS A 353 -6.60 -27.15 11.79
N CYS A 354 -6.77 -27.98 10.78
CA CYS A 354 -7.87 -27.87 9.84
C CYS A 354 -9.17 -28.25 10.54
N ALA A 355 -10.09 -27.29 10.66
CA ALA A 355 -11.40 -27.49 11.28
C ALA A 355 -12.27 -28.55 10.57
N LYS A 356 -11.97 -28.90 9.31
CA LYS A 356 -12.74 -29.90 8.54
C LYS A 356 -12.28 -31.34 8.81
N CYS A 357 -10.98 -31.60 8.93
CA CYS A 357 -10.46 -32.96 9.07
C CYS A 357 -9.76 -33.25 10.40
N GLY A 358 -9.51 -32.24 11.25
CA GLY A 358 -8.83 -32.39 12.55
C GLY A 358 -7.31 -32.61 12.44
N ASP A 359 -6.88 -33.46 11.51
CA ASP A 359 -5.49 -33.96 11.48
C ASP A 359 -4.56 -33.04 10.67
N GLY A 360 -5.08 -32.47 9.58
CA GLY A 360 -4.32 -31.62 8.66
C GLY A 360 -3.99 -30.26 9.25
N ASP A 361 -2.88 -29.66 8.83
CA ASP A 361 -2.53 -28.30 9.19
C ASP A 361 -3.14 -27.31 8.18
N VAL A 362 -3.57 -26.13 8.65
CA VAL A 362 -3.96 -25.02 7.78
C VAL A 362 -2.69 -24.36 7.25
N ILE A 363 -2.51 -24.40 5.93
CA ILE A 363 -1.37 -23.84 5.20
C ILE A 363 -1.79 -22.71 4.26
N ILE A 364 -0.89 -21.78 3.99
CA ILE A 364 -1.10 -20.72 3.01
C ILE A 364 -0.76 -21.26 1.61
N ARG A 365 -1.74 -21.19 0.71
CA ARG A 365 -1.63 -21.57 -0.71
C ARG A 365 -1.91 -20.36 -1.61
N LYS A 366 -1.52 -20.44 -2.88
CA LYS A 366 -1.81 -19.41 -3.90
C LYS A 366 -2.71 -19.99 -4.99
N THR A 367 -3.66 -19.21 -5.48
CA THR A 367 -4.44 -19.53 -6.69
C THR A 367 -3.57 -19.42 -7.95
N ARG A 368 -4.09 -19.86 -9.10
CA ARG A 368 -3.48 -19.62 -10.42
C ARG A 368 -3.23 -18.13 -10.69
N THR A 369 -4.10 -17.26 -10.15
CA THR A 369 -4.01 -15.80 -10.24
C THR A 369 -3.12 -15.17 -9.15
N GLY A 370 -2.44 -15.99 -8.33
CA GLY A 370 -1.50 -15.56 -7.29
C GLY A 370 -2.15 -15.09 -5.99
N ARG A 371 -3.48 -15.09 -5.87
CA ARG A 371 -4.18 -14.71 -4.64
C ARG A 371 -3.94 -15.76 -3.56
N SER A 372 -3.51 -15.32 -2.37
CA SER A 372 -3.28 -16.23 -1.25
C SER A 372 -4.61 -16.63 -0.61
N PHE A 373 -4.70 -17.89 -0.18
CA PHE A 373 -5.82 -18.46 0.56
C PHE A 373 -5.30 -19.51 1.56
N TYR A 374 -6.10 -19.82 2.57
CA TYR A 374 -5.81 -20.84 3.57
C TYR A 374 -6.41 -22.16 3.12
N GLY A 375 -5.63 -23.22 3.08
CA GLY A 375 -6.10 -24.55 2.70
C GLY A 375 -5.54 -25.66 3.59
N CYS A 376 -6.14 -26.84 3.55
CA CYS A 376 -5.64 -27.99 4.30
C CYS A 376 -4.38 -28.60 3.67
N SER A 377 -3.39 -28.96 4.50
CA SER A 377 -2.16 -29.68 4.09
C SER A 377 -2.44 -31.03 3.44
N ASN A 378 -3.57 -31.67 3.78
CA ASN A 378 -3.96 -32.99 3.29
C ASN A 378 -4.72 -32.96 1.95
N TYR A 379 -4.78 -31.83 1.24
CA TYR A 379 -5.36 -31.77 -0.11
C TYR A 379 -4.65 -32.77 -1.06
N PRO A 380 -5.37 -33.55 -1.89
CA PRO A 380 -6.81 -33.44 -2.21
C PRO A 380 -7.76 -34.19 -1.28
N LYS A 381 -7.27 -34.92 -0.27
CA LYS A 381 -8.13 -35.69 0.66
C LYS A 381 -9.01 -34.79 1.53
N CYS A 382 -8.58 -33.56 1.80
CA CYS A 382 -9.37 -32.52 2.43
C CYS A 382 -9.34 -31.25 1.56
N ASP A 383 -10.50 -30.80 1.14
CA ASP A 383 -10.78 -29.67 0.26
C ASP A 383 -11.04 -28.35 1.02
N PHE A 384 -10.80 -28.31 2.34
CA PHE A 384 -10.95 -27.09 3.13
C PHE A 384 -10.16 -25.94 2.51
N ALA A 385 -10.85 -24.82 2.28
CA ALA A 385 -10.29 -23.58 1.78
C ALA A 385 -11.01 -22.37 2.41
N SER A 386 -10.24 -21.35 2.79
CA SER A 386 -10.76 -20.08 3.33
C SER A 386 -9.97 -18.89 2.80
N TRP A 387 -10.65 -17.76 2.58
CA TRP A 387 -10.01 -16.49 2.23
C TRP A 387 -9.51 -15.72 3.45
N THR A 388 -10.03 -16.04 4.63
CA THR A 388 -9.66 -15.44 5.92
C THR A 388 -8.90 -16.46 6.76
N LYS A 389 -7.93 -15.97 7.54
CA LYS A 389 -7.23 -16.83 8.50
C LYS A 389 -8.28 -17.40 9.44
N PRO A 390 -8.42 -18.73 9.56
CA PRO A 390 -9.33 -19.30 10.54
C PRO A 390 -8.93 -18.79 11.93
N LYS A 391 -9.89 -18.61 12.82
CA LYS A 391 -9.63 -18.14 14.17
C LYS A 391 -9.52 -19.33 15.10
#